data_AF-A0A7C3YBJ7-F1
#
_entry.id   AF-A0A7C3YBJ7-F1
#
_cell.length_a   1.000
_cell.length_b   1.000
_cell.length_c   1.000
_cell.angle_alpha   90.00
_cell.angle_beta   90.00
_cell.angle_gamma   90.00
#
_symmetry.space_group_name_H-M   'P 1'
#
loop_
_entity.id
_entity.type
_entity.pdbx_description
1 polymer ?
#
loop_
_entity_poly.entity_id
_entity_poly.type
_entity_poly.pdbx_seq_one_letter_code
_entity_poly.pdbx_strand_id
1 'polypeptide(L)'
;MKKLTDFFIDILSEYYLCDHCLGRQVASLLTGYTNEQRGFVIRTFLASLVDSGEKVEINPANFYGIRFRFAKVDAKREECYLCK
;
A
#
# COMPACT_ATOMS: atom_id res chain seq x y z
N MET A 1 -7.28 18.91 -8.11
CA MET A 1 -7.67 17.48 -8.12
C MET A 1 -6.60 16.69 -7.41
N LYS A 2 -6.95 15.91 -6.39
CA LYS A 2 -6.00 15.04 -5.68
C LYS A 2 -5.69 13.82 -6.54
N LYS A 3 -4.42 13.42 -6.68
CA LYS A 3 -4.07 12.23 -7.45
C LYS A 3 -4.47 10.98 -6.64
N LEU A 4 -4.77 9.89 -7.34
CA LEU A 4 -5.11 8.62 -6.70
C LEU A 4 -3.97 8.12 -5.79
N THR A 5 -2.73 8.38 -6.16
CA THR A 5 -1.55 8.07 -5.33
C THR A 5 -1.57 8.82 -4.00
N ASP A 6 -1.92 10.11 -3.99
CA ASP A 6 -1.99 10.91 -2.77
C ASP A 6 -3.05 10.37 -1.80
N PHE A 7 -4.16 9.83 -2.33
CA PHE A 7 -5.18 9.18 -1.51
C PHE A 7 -4.63 7.93 -0.80
N PHE A 8 -3.86 7.10 -1.50
CA PHE A 8 -3.27 5.91 -0.88
C PHE A 8 -2.17 6.26 0.12
N ILE A 9 -1.31 7.24 -0.20
CA ILE A 9 -0.26 7.70 0.72
C ILE A 9 -0.88 8.19 2.04
N ASP A 10 -1.91 9.01 1.98
CA ASP A 10 -2.55 9.55 3.19
C ASP A 10 -3.17 8.48 4.09
N ILE A 11 -3.76 7.42 3.52
CA ILE A 11 -4.34 6.35 4.34
C ILE A 11 -3.25 5.47 4.94
N LEU A 12 -2.19 5.21 4.17
CA LEU A 12 -1.13 4.28 4.55
C LEU A 12 0.00 4.93 5.35
N SER A 13 0.01 6.26 5.49
CA SER A 13 0.96 7.00 6.32
C SER A 13 0.79 6.67 7.81
N GLU A 14 -0.46 6.51 8.26
CA GLU A 14 -0.80 6.21 9.66
C GLU A 14 -1.00 4.70 9.91
N TYR A 15 -1.66 3.99 8.98
CA TYR A 15 -2.17 2.65 9.26
C TYR A 15 -1.62 1.59 8.32
N TYR A 16 -1.38 0.39 8.86
CA TYR A 16 -1.30 -0.82 8.06
C TYR A 16 -2.69 -1.27 7.61
N LEU A 17 -2.85 -1.48 6.30
CA LEU A 17 -4.01 -2.16 5.72
C LEU A 17 -3.55 -3.44 5.04
N CYS A 18 -4.30 -4.54 5.18
CA CYS A 18 -4.09 -5.72 4.34
C CYS A 18 -4.54 -5.46 2.90
N ASP A 19 -4.10 -6.30 1.96
CA ASP A 19 -4.41 -6.12 0.53
C ASP A 19 -5.92 -6.11 0.24
N HIS A 20 -6.68 -6.97 0.90
CA HIS A 20 -8.14 -6.95 0.77
C HIS A 20 -8.75 -5.59 1.18
N CYS A 21 -8.37 -5.03 2.34
CA CYS A 21 -8.93 -3.76 2.82
C CYS A 21 -8.41 -2.54 2.03
N LEU A 22 -7.16 -2.59 1.56
CA LEU A 22 -6.59 -1.55 0.68
C LEU A 22 -7.31 -1.53 -0.66
N GLY A 23 -7.48 -2.67 -1.31
CA GLY A 23 -8.21 -2.72 -2.58
C GLY A 23 -9.70 -2.39 -2.46
N ARG A 24 -10.32 -2.67 -1.31
CA ARG A 24 -11.71 -2.28 -1.02
C ARG A 24 -11.92 -0.76 -1.08
N GLN A 25 -10.90 0.05 -0.74
CA GLN A 25 -11.00 1.52 -0.79
C GLN A 25 -11.30 2.06 -2.19
N VAL A 26 -10.98 1.27 -3.23
CA VAL A 26 -11.15 1.63 -4.64
C VAL A 26 -11.91 0.56 -5.41
N ALA A 27 -12.79 -0.19 -4.74
CA ALA A 27 -13.54 -1.30 -5.36
C ALA A 27 -14.41 -0.89 -6.56
N SER A 28 -14.77 0.39 -6.66
CA SER A 28 -15.49 0.96 -7.80
C SER A 28 -14.61 1.17 -9.05
N LEU A 29 -13.29 1.09 -8.92
CA LEU A 29 -12.34 1.25 -10.02
C LEU A 29 -11.99 -0.11 -10.64
N LEU A 30 -12.14 -0.21 -11.96
CA LEU A 30 -11.87 -1.40 -12.79
C LEU A 30 -12.75 -2.61 -12.39
N THR A 31 -13.05 -3.49 -13.34
CA THR A 31 -13.84 -4.72 -13.09
C THR A 31 -13.01 -5.97 -13.40
N GLY A 32 -13.43 -7.14 -12.91
CA GLY A 32 -12.73 -8.42 -13.15
C GLY A 32 -11.62 -8.76 -12.15
N TYR A 33 -11.43 -7.95 -11.10
CA TYR A 33 -10.42 -8.18 -10.06
C TYR A 33 -11.04 -8.28 -8.67
N THR A 34 -10.44 -9.10 -7.81
CA THR A 34 -10.75 -9.14 -6.38
C THR A 34 -10.16 -7.91 -5.67
N ASN A 35 -10.66 -7.58 -4.48
CA ASN A 35 -10.07 -6.52 -3.67
C ASN A 35 -8.62 -6.83 -3.30
N GLU A 36 -8.31 -8.09 -3.00
CA GLU A 36 -6.97 -8.53 -2.65
C GLU A 36 -5.97 -8.32 -3.81
N GLN A 37 -6.35 -8.66 -5.04
CA GLN A 37 -5.52 -8.37 -6.23
C GLN A 37 -5.30 -6.87 -6.43
N ARG A 38 -6.34 -6.03 -6.26
CA ARG A 38 -6.19 -4.56 -6.37
C ARG A 38 -5.22 -4.04 -5.32
N GLY A 39 -5.39 -4.44 -4.05
CA GLY A 39 -4.52 -4.01 -2.96
C GLY A 39 -3.07 -4.43 -3.15
N PHE A 40 -2.84 -5.67 -3.58
CA PHE A 40 -1.51 -6.18 -3.90
C PHE A 40 -0.81 -5.33 -4.97
N VAL A 41 -1.52 -5.00 -6.06
CA VAL A 41 -0.97 -4.15 -7.13
C VAL A 41 -0.65 -2.75 -6.63
N ILE A 42 -1.55 -2.13 -5.86
CA ILE A 42 -1.34 -0.79 -5.28
C ILE A 42 -0.11 -0.81 -4.37
N ARG A 43 0.00 -1.78 -3.46
CA ARG A 43 1.13 -1.91 -2.54
C ARG A 43 2.45 -2.11 -3.28
N THR A 44 2.45 -2.97 -4.30
CA THR A 44 3.64 -3.23 -5.13
C THR A 44 4.07 -1.98 -5.90
N PHE A 45 3.12 -1.21 -6.42
CA PHE A 45 3.40 0.06 -7.07
C PHE A 45 4.02 1.07 -6.09
N LEU A 46 3.41 1.28 -4.91
CA LEU A 46 3.96 2.19 -3.89
C LEU A 46 5.35 1.75 -3.40
N ALA A 47 5.55 0.44 -3.20
CA ALA A 47 6.86 -0.10 -2.86
C ALA A 47 7.89 0.17 -3.98
N SER A 48 7.47 0.11 -5.25
CA SER A 48 8.35 0.44 -6.39
C SER A 48 8.75 1.91 -6.40
N LEU A 49 7.87 2.84 -5.99
CA LEU A 49 8.22 4.26 -5.82
C LEU A 49 9.27 4.44 -4.71
N VAL A 50 9.08 3.77 -3.56
CA VAL A 50 10.08 3.79 -2.48
C VAL A 50 11.42 3.22 -2.97
N ASP A 51 11.40 2.08 -3.67
CA ASP A 51 12.62 1.43 -4.18
C ASP A 51 13.30 2.23 -5.29
N SER A 52 12.56 3.06 -6.05
CA SER A 52 13.14 3.97 -7.05
C SER A 52 13.82 5.20 -6.43
N GLY A 53 13.65 5.41 -5.12
CA GLY A 53 14.19 6.55 -4.38
C GLY A 53 13.21 7.71 -4.22
N GLU A 54 11.95 7.56 -4.61
CA GLU A 54 10.92 8.54 -4.32
C GLU A 54 10.64 8.59 -2.80
N LYS A 55 10.57 9.81 -2.27
CA LYS A 55 10.25 10.04 -0.86
C LYS A 55 8.74 10.05 -0.69
N VAL A 56 8.18 8.92 -0.28
CA VAL A 56 6.77 8.79 0.10
C VAL A 56 6.66 8.46 1.59
N GLU A 57 5.78 9.16 2.29
CA GLU A 57 5.54 8.96 3.72
C GLU A 57 4.48 7.88 3.91
N ILE A 58 4.92 6.64 4.09
CA ILE A 58 4.06 5.47 4.30
C ILE A 58 4.55 4.71 5.54
N ASN A 59 3.63 4.25 6.39
CA ASN A 59 3.94 3.36 7.50
C ASN A 59 4.67 2.10 6.96
N PRO A 60 5.93 1.84 7.37
CA PRO A 60 6.73 0.72 6.86
C PRO A 60 6.06 -0.66 7.00
N ALA A 61 5.14 -0.85 7.93
CA ALA A 61 4.38 -2.10 8.06
C ALA A 61 3.61 -2.46 6.79
N ASN A 62 3.23 -1.47 5.97
CA ASN A 62 2.65 -1.68 4.65
C ASN A 62 3.60 -2.32 3.64
N PHE A 63 4.86 -2.49 3.96
CA PHE A 63 5.83 -3.17 3.11
C PHE A 63 6.35 -4.47 3.71
N TYR A 64 5.67 -5.01 4.73
CA TYR A 64 6.05 -6.27 5.34
C TYR A 64 6.07 -7.41 4.30
N GLY A 65 7.19 -8.12 4.23
CA GLY A 65 7.40 -9.22 3.27
C GLY A 65 7.91 -8.80 1.89
N ILE A 66 8.02 -7.49 1.60
CA ILE A 66 8.59 -7.00 0.34
C ILE A 66 10.11 -6.88 0.47
N ARG A 67 10.83 -7.34 -0.56
CA ARG A 67 12.29 -7.22 -0.66
C ARG A 67 12.64 -6.05 -1.57
N PHE A 68 13.19 -5.00 -0.98
CA PHE A 68 13.69 -3.82 -1.70
C PHE A 68 15.11 -4.06 -2.21
N ARG A 69 15.43 -3.56 -3.40
CA ARG A 69 16.77 -3.69 -3.99
C ARG A 69 17.66 -2.49 -3.66
N PHE A 70 17.08 -1.30 -3.64
CA PHE A 70 17.81 -0.04 -3.49
C PHE A 70 17.43 0.69 -2.20
N ALA A 71 16.17 0.61 -1.78
CA ALA A 71 15.73 1.17 -0.51
C ALA A 71 15.99 0.21 0.67
N LYS A 72 16.23 0.79 1.85
CA LYS A 72 16.28 0.05 3.12
C LYS A 72 15.02 0.37 3.92
N VAL A 73 14.11 -0.60 4.00
CA VAL A 73 12.85 -0.48 4.74
C VAL A 73 12.82 -1.55 5.83
N ASP A 74 12.77 -1.13 7.10
CA ASP A 74 12.54 -2.02 8.23
C ASP A 74 11.02 -2.16 8.46
N ALA A 75 10.42 -3.09 7.74
CA ALA A 75 8.99 -3.36 7.81
C ALA A 75 8.69 -4.45 8.84
N LYS A 76 7.83 -4.15 9.81
CA LYS A 76 7.32 -5.12 10.80
C LYS A 76 5.86 -5.42 10.53
N ARG A 77 5.42 -6.63 10.89
CA ARG A 77 4.03 -7.03 10.72
C ARG A 77 3.17 -6.33 11.75
N GLU A 78 2.07 -5.73 11.29
CA GLU A 78 1.03 -5.12 12.13
C GLU A 78 -0.33 -5.76 11.83
N GLU A 79 -1.31 -5.53 12.71
CA GLU A 79 -2.70 -5.91 12.46
C GLU A 79 -3.35 -4.89 11.53
N CYS A 80 -4.14 -5.38 10.56
CA CYS A 80 -4.87 -4.49 9.65
C CYS A 80 -5.85 -3.62 10.44
N TYR A 81 -5.76 -2.30 10.28
CA TYR A 81 -6.60 -1.34 10.99
C TYR A 81 -8.10 -1.56 10.77
N LEU A 82 -8.49 -2.05 9.59
CA LEU A 82 -9.89 -2.24 9.18
C LEU A 82 -10.43 -3.67 9.36
N CYS A 83 -9.61 -4.64 9.78
CA CYS A 83 -10.05 -6.03 9.98
C CYS A 83 -10.51 -6.33 11.42
N LYS A 84 -10.68 -5.29 12.24
CA LYS A 84 -11.18 -5.38 13.60
C LYS A 84 -12.70 -5.44 13.64
#